data_AF-A0A9E2G469-F1
#
_entry.id   AF-A0A9E2G469-F1
#
_cell.length_a   1.000
_cell.length_b   1.000
_cell.length_c   1.000
_cell.angle_alpha   90.00
_cell.angle_beta   90.00
_cell.angle_gamma   90.00
#
_symmetry.space_group_name_H-M   'P 1'
#
loop_
_entity.id
_entity.type
_entity.pdbx_description
1 polymer ?
#
loop_
_entity_poly.entity_id
_entity_poly.type
_entity_poly.pdbx_seq_one_letter_code
_entity_poly.pdbx_strand_id
1 'polypeptide(L)'
;IYDGSVSYIEDPKNHLDPATGEPAVIKFPATVSWTPTAFAAGCCDGTRPQKCTPGGAGTTGYLATVWTGDDTWKKLKFELRDPHLYVYAYAKTSDTSFKAAAKGDISCNGTKEYYWRGGTYANGVTTGTAEIVKTDAAANAGQ
;
A
#
# COMPACT_ATOMS: atom_id res chain seq x y z
N ILE A 1 1.04 -1.71 6.46
CA ILE A 1 1.35 -2.38 5.17
C ILE A 1 2.46 -3.42 5.31
N TYR A 2 3.67 -3.04 5.75
CA TYR A 2 4.78 -4.00 5.87
C TYR A 2 4.50 -5.15 6.83
N ASP A 3 4.05 -4.90 8.05
CA ASP A 3 3.81 -5.99 9.01
C ASP A 3 2.73 -6.95 8.49
N GLY A 4 1.76 -6.42 7.74
CA GLY A 4 0.78 -7.21 7.01
C GLY A 4 1.38 -8.02 5.86
N SER A 5 2.40 -7.50 5.18
CA SER A 5 3.14 -8.22 4.14
C SER A 5 3.95 -9.37 4.72
N VAL A 6 4.66 -9.12 5.83
CA VAL A 6 5.42 -10.12 6.59
C VAL A 6 4.47 -11.19 7.12
N SER A 7 3.39 -10.78 7.79
CA SER A 7 2.40 -11.73 8.31
C SER A 7 1.76 -12.55 7.19
N TYR A 8 1.53 -11.95 6.02
CA TYR A 8 0.94 -12.67 4.89
C TYR A 8 1.90 -13.72 4.32
N ILE A 9 3.17 -13.36 4.10
CA ILE A 9 4.15 -14.27 3.49
C ILE A 9 4.58 -15.38 4.46
N GLU A 10 4.60 -15.12 5.76
CA GLU A 10 5.07 -16.07 6.79
C GLU A 10 3.97 -17.02 7.28
N ASP A 11 2.69 -16.69 7.09
CA ASP A 11 1.58 -17.59 7.44
C ASP A 11 1.35 -18.63 6.33
N PRO A 12 1.61 -19.93 6.58
CA PRO A 12 1.48 -20.98 5.57
C PRO A 12 0.06 -21.10 5.01
N LYS A 13 -0.97 -20.71 5.77
CA LYS A 13 -2.38 -20.81 5.32
C LYS A 13 -2.68 -19.90 4.13
N ASN A 14 -1.89 -18.84 3.95
CA ASN A 14 -2.03 -17.92 2.81
C ASN A 14 -1.43 -18.49 1.51
N HIS A 15 -0.71 -19.61 1.60
CA HIS A 15 -0.04 -20.27 0.49
C HIS A 15 -0.56 -21.70 0.34
N LEU A 16 -1.87 -21.89 0.52
CA LEU A 16 -2.57 -23.12 0.20
C LEU A 16 -3.45 -22.89 -1.03
N ASP A 17 -3.53 -23.89 -1.90
CA ASP A 17 -4.52 -23.92 -2.96
C ASP A 17 -5.93 -24.05 -2.35
N PRO A 18 -6.86 -23.13 -2.63
CA PRO A 18 -8.17 -23.13 -1.98
C PRO A 18 -9.09 -24.27 -2.42
N ALA A 19 -8.81 -24.93 -3.56
CA ALA A 19 -9.59 -26.04 -4.07
C ALA A 19 -9.08 -27.40 -3.55
N THR A 20 -7.77 -27.54 -3.37
CA THR A 20 -7.15 -28.83 -2.99
C THR A 20 -6.60 -28.86 -1.57
N GLY A 21 -6.29 -27.70 -0.99
CA GLY A 21 -5.61 -27.59 0.30
C GLY A 21 -4.10 -27.87 0.25
N GLU A 22 -3.56 -28.14 -0.94
CA GLU A 22 -2.14 -28.42 -1.13
C GLU A 22 -1.29 -27.13 -1.04
N PRO A 23 0.01 -27.24 -0.67
CA PRO A 23 0.91 -26.10 -0.66
C PRO A 23 1.03 -25.45 -2.04
N ALA A 24 0.76 -24.16 -2.11
CA ALA A 24 0.99 -23.30 -3.26
C ALA A 24 2.36 -22.61 -3.16
N VAL A 25 2.82 -22.07 -4.28
CA VAL A 25 4.06 -21.28 -4.34
C VAL A 25 3.93 -20.04 -3.45
N ILE A 26 4.88 -19.88 -2.53
CA ILE A 26 4.98 -18.71 -1.65
C ILE A 26 5.22 -17.47 -2.50
N LYS A 27 4.31 -16.50 -2.39
CA LYS A 27 4.44 -15.22 -3.07
C LYS A 27 3.74 -14.10 -2.33
N PHE A 28 4.24 -12.88 -2.43
CA PHE A 28 3.54 -11.69 -1.94
C PHE A 28 2.22 -11.45 -2.69
N PRO A 29 1.27 -10.69 -2.11
CA PRO A 29 0.03 -10.30 -2.77
C PRO A 29 0.25 -9.56 -4.09
N ALA A 30 -0.81 -9.42 -4.89
CA ALA A 30 -0.73 -8.73 -6.17
C ALA A 30 -0.36 -7.24 -6.00
N THR A 31 0.15 -6.62 -7.06
CA THR A 31 0.38 -5.18 -7.09
C THR A 31 -0.95 -4.44 -7.12
N VAL A 32 -1.08 -3.41 -6.29
CA VAL A 32 -2.19 -2.45 -6.29
C VAL A 32 -1.66 -1.03 -6.44
N SER A 33 -2.33 -0.26 -7.29
CA SER A 33 -1.96 1.13 -7.57
C SER A 33 -2.31 2.07 -6.40
N TRP A 34 -2.09 3.37 -6.62
CA TRP A 34 -2.36 4.41 -5.63
C TRP A 34 -3.82 4.38 -5.19
N THR A 35 -4.03 4.12 -3.91
CA THR A 35 -5.33 4.04 -3.27
C THR A 35 -5.44 5.14 -2.21
N PRO A 36 -6.58 5.85 -2.13
CA PRO A 36 -7.66 5.91 -3.12
C PRO A 36 -7.20 6.51 -4.47
N THR A 37 -7.65 5.93 -5.58
CA THR A 37 -7.30 6.37 -6.95
C THR A 37 -7.83 7.76 -7.28
N ALA A 38 -8.96 8.15 -6.69
CA ALA A 38 -9.55 9.49 -6.81
C ALA A 38 -8.57 10.61 -6.38
N PHE A 39 -7.61 10.29 -5.51
CA PHE A 39 -6.62 11.22 -4.99
C PHE A 39 -5.20 10.81 -5.39
N ALA A 40 -5.04 10.18 -6.55
CA ALA A 40 -3.73 9.75 -7.05
C ALA A 40 -2.73 10.92 -7.22
N ALA A 41 -3.18 12.17 -7.28
CA ALA A 41 -2.31 13.35 -7.27
C ALA A 41 -1.94 13.84 -5.84
N GLY A 42 -2.66 13.41 -4.81
CA GLY A 42 -2.56 13.90 -3.43
C GLY A 42 -3.94 14.28 -2.87
N CYS A 43 -4.01 14.41 -1.54
CA CYS A 43 -5.21 14.84 -0.83
C CYS A 43 -5.25 16.39 -0.77
N CYS A 44 -5.84 17.00 -1.80
CA CYS A 44 -5.86 18.45 -1.99
C CYS A 44 -7.26 18.96 -2.35
N ASP A 45 -7.61 20.14 -1.84
CA ASP A 45 -8.74 20.94 -2.33
C ASP A 45 -8.21 22.29 -2.79
N GLY A 46 -8.07 22.45 -4.11
CA GLY A 46 -7.35 23.56 -4.72
C GLY A 46 -5.88 23.58 -4.26
N THR A 47 -5.46 24.71 -3.68
CA THR A 47 -4.08 24.94 -3.20
C THR A 47 -3.90 24.62 -1.72
N ARG A 48 -4.91 24.00 -1.07
CA ARG A 48 -4.86 23.71 0.36
C ARG A 48 -4.80 22.20 0.59
N PRO A 49 -3.83 21.70 1.39
CA PRO A 49 -3.84 20.31 1.82
C PRO A 49 -5.09 20.05 2.64
N GLN A 50 -5.83 19.01 2.29
CA GLN A 50 -7.03 18.58 2.99
C GLN A 50 -6.96 17.08 3.16
N LYS A 51 -7.40 16.55 4.30
CA LYS A 51 -7.32 15.11 4.53
C LYS A 51 -8.31 14.37 3.62
N CYS A 52 -7.84 13.34 2.94
CA CYS A 52 -8.69 12.35 2.30
C CYS A 52 -9.48 11.62 3.39
N THR A 53 -10.81 11.64 3.30
CA THR A 53 -11.69 11.13 4.37
C THR A 53 -12.44 9.87 3.91
N PRO A 54 -12.07 8.68 4.41
CA PRO A 54 -12.85 7.46 4.16
C PRO A 54 -14.27 7.59 4.72
N GLY A 55 -15.27 7.25 3.92
CA GLY A 55 -16.69 7.39 4.27
C GLY A 55 -17.19 8.83 4.36
N GLY A 56 -16.34 9.82 4.07
CA GLY A 56 -16.71 11.24 4.06
C GLY A 56 -17.47 11.65 2.80
N ALA A 57 -18.17 12.78 2.88
CA ALA A 57 -18.79 13.46 1.73
C ALA A 57 -17.92 14.65 1.30
N GLY A 58 -18.10 15.11 0.05
CA GLY A 58 -17.43 16.30 -0.48
C GLY A 58 -16.17 16.00 -1.32
N THR A 59 -15.36 17.03 -1.55
CA THR A 59 -14.22 17.03 -2.49
C THR A 59 -13.11 16.08 -2.11
N THR A 60 -12.92 15.78 -0.81
CA THR A 60 -11.91 14.85 -0.32
C THR A 60 -12.47 13.56 0.28
N GLY A 61 -13.79 13.34 0.15
CA GLY A 61 -14.47 12.12 0.61
C GLY A 61 -14.29 10.97 -0.39
N TYR A 62 -14.11 9.74 0.10
CA TYR A 62 -14.10 8.53 -0.74
C TYR A 62 -14.75 7.35 -0.04
N LEU A 63 -15.18 6.34 -0.80
CA LEU A 63 -15.77 5.11 -0.25
C LEU A 63 -14.75 4.35 0.60
N ALA A 64 -15.05 4.10 1.88
CA ALA A 64 -14.15 3.35 2.76
C ALA A 64 -13.83 1.94 2.22
N THR A 65 -14.73 1.36 1.42
CA THR A 65 -14.57 0.05 0.79
C THR A 65 -13.46 -0.02 -0.25
N VAL A 66 -12.82 1.08 -0.65
CA VAL A 66 -11.63 1.00 -1.53
C VAL A 66 -10.47 0.24 -0.89
N TRP A 67 -10.39 0.24 0.45
CA TRP A 67 -9.37 -0.51 1.20
C TRP A 67 -9.80 -1.94 1.46
N THR A 68 -11.05 -2.15 1.88
CA THR A 68 -11.54 -3.47 2.26
C THR A 68 -12.15 -4.24 1.09
N GLY A 69 -12.31 -3.62 -0.08
CA GLY A 69 -12.85 -4.25 -1.29
C GLY A 69 -11.78 -4.94 -2.13
N ASP A 70 -10.56 -4.39 -2.14
CA ASP A 70 -9.41 -4.95 -2.86
C ASP A 70 -8.78 -6.12 -2.09
N ASP A 71 -8.56 -7.24 -2.77
CA ASP A 71 -8.01 -8.45 -2.16
C ASP A 71 -6.57 -8.28 -1.67
N THR A 72 -5.78 -7.41 -2.30
CA THR A 72 -4.42 -7.10 -1.87
C THR A 72 -4.44 -6.42 -0.50
N TRP A 73 -5.24 -5.37 -0.35
CA TRP A 73 -5.35 -4.64 0.91
C TRP A 73 -5.92 -5.52 2.04
N LYS A 74 -6.90 -6.38 1.74
CA LYS A 74 -7.40 -7.41 2.69
C LYS A 74 -6.29 -8.35 3.14
N LYS A 75 -5.53 -8.92 2.20
CA LYS A 75 -4.41 -9.84 2.49
C LYS A 75 -3.33 -9.19 3.34
N LEU A 76 -3.08 -7.90 3.11
CA LEU A 76 -2.15 -7.07 3.88
C LEU A 76 -2.74 -6.59 5.21
N LYS A 77 -3.98 -6.97 5.56
CA LYS A 77 -4.70 -6.51 6.75
C LYS A 77 -4.61 -4.99 6.90
N PHE A 78 -4.69 -4.27 5.77
CA PHE A 78 -4.51 -2.83 5.72
C PHE A 78 -5.84 -2.13 5.47
N GLU A 79 -6.14 -1.15 6.31
CA GLU A 79 -7.30 -0.28 6.18
C GLU A 79 -6.96 1.11 6.71
N LEU A 80 -7.66 2.12 6.20
CA LEU A 80 -7.66 3.47 6.75
C LEU A 80 -9.07 3.84 7.15
N ARG A 81 -9.26 4.05 8.44
CA ARG A 81 -10.53 4.47 9.04
C ARG A 81 -10.57 5.97 9.32
N ASP A 82 -9.41 6.56 9.56
CA ASP A 82 -9.28 7.97 9.88
C ASP A 82 -8.86 8.80 8.65
N PRO A 83 -9.19 10.11 8.64
CA PRO A 83 -8.72 11.02 7.60
C PRO A 83 -7.18 11.06 7.51
N HIS A 84 -6.65 11.03 6.29
CA HIS A 84 -5.21 10.90 6.02
C HIS A 84 -4.72 11.88 4.95
N LEU A 85 -3.40 12.08 4.86
CA LEU A 85 -2.76 13.01 3.91
C LEU A 85 -2.02 12.30 2.77
N TYR A 86 -1.96 10.97 2.82
CA TYR A 86 -1.13 10.17 1.94
C TYR A 86 -1.99 9.13 1.23
N VAL A 87 -1.72 8.93 -0.05
CA VAL A 87 -2.24 7.77 -0.79
C VAL A 87 -1.18 6.67 -0.79
N TYR A 88 -1.63 5.43 -0.78
CA TYR A 88 -0.75 4.27 -0.59
C TYR A 88 -0.78 3.37 -1.81
N ALA A 89 0.33 2.71 -2.07
CA ALA A 89 0.47 1.70 -3.09
C ALA A 89 1.26 0.51 -2.55
N TYR A 90 1.06 -0.65 -3.16
CA TYR A 90 1.80 -1.85 -2.85
C TYR A 90 2.19 -2.55 -4.16
N ALA A 91 3.48 -2.83 -4.32
CA ALA A 91 4.02 -3.47 -5.50
C ALA A 91 4.71 -4.78 -5.13
N LYS A 92 4.34 -5.85 -5.81
CA LYS A 92 5.10 -7.10 -5.83
C LYS A 92 6.22 -6.98 -6.86
N THR A 93 7.44 -6.73 -6.41
CA THR A 93 8.61 -6.55 -7.29
C THR A 93 9.16 -7.88 -7.81
N SER A 94 8.93 -8.96 -7.05
CA SER A 94 9.06 -10.35 -7.48
C SER A 94 8.14 -11.21 -6.62
N ASP A 95 7.99 -12.51 -6.90
CA ASP A 95 7.17 -13.37 -6.03
C ASP A 95 7.62 -13.29 -4.56
N THR A 96 8.91 -13.13 -4.30
CA THR A 96 9.49 -13.07 -2.97
C THR A 96 10.01 -11.67 -2.59
N SER A 97 9.61 -10.60 -3.27
CA SER A 97 9.94 -9.24 -2.85
C SER A 97 8.80 -8.27 -3.08
N PHE A 98 8.72 -7.25 -2.22
CA PHE A 98 7.69 -6.22 -2.32
C PHE A 98 8.22 -4.83 -1.99
N LYS A 99 7.40 -3.85 -2.37
CA LYS A 99 7.54 -2.45 -2.02
C LYS A 99 6.20 -1.88 -1.57
N ALA A 100 6.16 -1.34 -0.37
CA ALA A 100 5.05 -0.56 0.13
C ALA A 100 5.40 0.93 0.02
N ALA A 101 4.54 1.71 -0.62
CA ALA A 101 4.78 3.13 -0.88
C ALA A 101 3.63 4.00 -0.38
N ALA A 102 3.96 5.23 -0.02
CA ALA A 102 3.02 6.29 0.28
C ALA A 102 3.48 7.56 -0.44
N LYS A 103 2.54 8.40 -0.86
CA LYS A 103 2.85 9.72 -1.39
C LYS A 103 1.80 10.76 -0.99
N GLY A 104 2.23 12.00 -0.84
CA GLY A 104 1.35 13.11 -0.48
C GLY A 104 1.85 14.41 -1.09
N ASP A 105 0.92 15.32 -1.41
CA ASP A 105 1.22 16.69 -1.82
C ASP A 105 0.78 17.62 -0.69
N ILE A 106 1.68 17.85 0.26
CA ILE A 106 1.40 18.63 1.48
C ILE A 106 1.24 20.12 1.15
N SER A 107 1.80 20.57 0.03
CA SER A 107 1.73 21.95 -0.44
C SER A 107 0.62 22.22 -1.45
N CYS A 108 -0.01 21.17 -2.00
CA CYS A 108 -0.95 21.23 -3.11
C CYS A 108 -0.47 22.08 -4.28
N ASN A 109 0.79 21.89 -4.66
CA ASN A 109 1.46 22.60 -5.76
C ASN A 109 1.97 21.65 -6.85
N GLY A 110 1.61 20.36 -6.78
CA GLY A 110 2.04 19.30 -7.69
C GLY A 110 3.29 18.55 -7.22
N THR A 111 4.06 19.10 -6.27
CA THR A 111 5.26 18.49 -5.71
C THR A 111 4.86 17.46 -4.66
N LYS A 112 5.31 16.23 -4.84
CA LYS A 112 4.92 15.11 -3.97
C LYS A 112 6.11 14.66 -3.15
N GLU A 113 5.85 14.43 -1.88
CA GLU A 113 6.76 13.68 -1.03
C GLU A 113 6.43 12.21 -1.18
N TYR A 114 7.45 11.38 -1.37
CA TYR A 114 7.29 9.94 -1.45
C TYR A 114 8.00 9.27 -0.30
N TYR A 115 7.37 8.22 0.19
CA TYR A 115 7.86 7.38 1.26
C TYR A 115 7.74 5.94 0.81
N TRP A 116 8.75 5.13 1.06
CA TRP A 116 8.65 3.71 0.76
C TRP A 116 9.45 2.86 1.73
N ARG A 117 9.07 1.58 1.79
CA ARG A 117 9.84 0.52 2.42
C ARG A 117 9.67 -0.77 1.64
N GLY A 118 10.71 -1.58 1.60
CA GLY A 118 10.70 -2.86 0.89
C GLY A 118 10.95 -4.02 1.82
N GLY A 119 10.66 -5.22 1.33
CA GLY A 119 11.01 -6.47 1.99
C GLY A 119 11.25 -7.58 0.97
N THR A 120 12.09 -8.54 1.34
CA THR A 120 12.40 -9.75 0.58
C THR A 120 12.24 -10.96 1.50
N TYR A 121 11.57 -11.99 0.99
CA TYR A 121 11.43 -13.27 1.65
C TYR A 121 12.46 -14.25 1.10
N ALA A 122 13.31 -14.78 1.98
CA ALA A 122 14.29 -15.79 1.63
C ALA A 122 14.54 -16.71 2.83
N ASN A 123 14.70 -18.01 2.57
CA ASN A 123 15.04 -19.00 3.60
C ASN A 123 14.10 -18.99 4.82
N GLY A 124 12.79 -18.78 4.60
CA GLY A 124 11.80 -18.78 5.67
C GLY A 124 11.65 -17.47 6.44
N VAL A 125 12.42 -16.43 6.09
CA VAL A 125 12.44 -15.17 6.83
C VAL A 125 12.18 -13.99 5.90
N THR A 126 11.34 -13.06 6.35
CA THR A 126 11.19 -11.77 5.68
C THR A 126 12.18 -10.76 6.23
N THR A 127 13.06 -10.27 5.37
CA THR A 127 14.01 -9.18 5.69
C THR A 127 13.61 -7.92 4.95
N GLY A 128 13.87 -6.75 5.53
CA GLY A 128 13.50 -5.48 4.91
C GLY A 128 13.99 -4.30 5.72
N THR A 129 13.94 -3.11 5.14
CA THR A 129 14.31 -1.90 5.86
C THR A 129 13.24 -1.59 6.90
N ALA A 130 13.66 -1.48 8.16
CA ALA A 130 12.79 -0.94 9.22
C ALA A 130 12.51 0.56 8.98
N GLU A 131 13.45 1.25 8.32
CA GLU A 131 13.38 2.66 8.03
C GLU A 131 12.52 2.95 6.79
N ILE A 132 11.69 3.98 6.91
CA ILE A 132 10.92 4.55 5.82
C ILE A 132 11.83 5.52 5.08
N VAL A 133 12.08 5.25 3.80
CA VAL A 133 12.93 6.11 2.97
C VAL A 133 12.08 7.23 2.37
N LYS A 134 12.42 8.49 2.68
CA LYS A 134 11.87 9.68 2.01
C LYS A 134 12.59 9.91 0.68
N THR A 135 11.86 10.26 -0.36
CA THR A 135 12.39 10.67 -1.67
C THR A 135 11.46 11.66 -2.35
N ASP A 136 12.03 12.56 -3.15
CA ASP A 136 11.26 13.54 -3.93
C ASP A 136 10.92 13.03 -5.34
N ALA A 137 11.51 11.90 -5.74
CA ALA A 137 11.29 11.27 -7.04
C ALA A 137 10.35 10.05 -6.97
N ALA A 138 9.32 10.05 -7.80
CA ALA A 138 8.34 8.96 -7.92
C ALA A 138 8.98 7.62 -8.30
N ALA A 139 9.98 7.63 -9.20
CA ALA A 139 10.69 6.43 -9.65
C ALA A 139 11.39 5.71 -8.49
N ASN A 140 11.90 6.47 -7.53
CA ASN A 140 12.55 5.93 -6.34
C ASN A 140 11.54 5.33 -5.34
N ALA A 141 10.26 5.67 -5.46
CA ALA A 141 9.15 5.05 -4.73
C ALA A 141 8.60 3.78 -5.43
N GLY A 142 9.08 3.46 -6.64
CA GLY A 142 8.97 2.16 -7.32
C GLY A 142 7.55 1.65 -7.52
N GLN A 143 6.86 2.22 -8.50
CA GLN A 143 5.86 1.51 -9.28
C GLN A 143 6.41 1.24 -10.67
#